data_AF-A0A8S0FJ44-F1
#
_entry.id   AF-A0A8S0FJ44-F1
#
_cell.length_a   1.000
_cell.length_b   1.000
_cell.length_c   1.000
_cell.angle_alpha   90.00
_cell.angle_beta   90.00
_cell.angle_gamma   90.00
#
_symmetry.space_group_name_H-M   'P 1'
#
loop_
_entity.id
_entity.type
_entity.pdbx_description
1 polymer ?
#
loop_
_entity_poly.entity_id
_entity_poly.type
_entity_poly.pdbx_seq_one_letter_code
_entity_poly.pdbx_strand_id
1 'polypeptide(L)'
;MATATATADAAGYYRRGHAQHALVFTPENQRITETYLNAVDDSSIDYTLPLAGEHPVSSAVVLCFRTQIFITRSDVVLVSGIHHGEPEIVGRYDSLGNPLEA
;
A
#
# COMPACT_ATOMS: atom_id res chain seq x y z
N MET A 1 -25.92 -3.84 12.02
CA MET A 1 -24.72 -4.69 12.06
C MET A 1 -23.57 -3.86 11.54
N ALA A 2 -22.48 -3.71 12.30
CA ALA A 2 -21.27 -3.10 11.78
C ALA A 2 -20.63 -4.11 10.82
N THR A 3 -20.50 -3.75 9.54
CA THR A 3 -19.75 -4.55 8.58
C THR A 3 -18.29 -4.49 9.01
N ALA A 4 -17.69 -5.63 9.36
CA ALA A 4 -16.28 -5.68 9.69
C ALA A 4 -15.45 -5.15 8.49
N THR A 5 -14.48 -4.30 8.80
CA THR A 5 -13.64 -3.59 7.83
C THR A 5 -12.20 -3.91 8.18
N ALA A 6 -11.46 -4.51 7.27
CA ALA A 6 -10.02 -4.65 7.41
C ALA A 6 -9.33 -3.31 7.20
N THR A 7 -8.14 -3.14 7.76
CA THR A 7 -7.33 -1.93 7.58
C THR A 7 -5.93 -2.30 7.14
N ALA A 8 -5.40 -1.60 6.14
CA ALA A 8 -4.00 -1.70 5.73
C ALA A 8 -3.18 -0.57 6.36
N ASP A 9 -1.95 -0.84 6.79
CA ASP A 9 -1.04 0.22 7.22
C ASP A 9 -0.80 1.21 6.08
N ALA A 10 -0.83 2.49 6.42
CA ALA A 10 -0.77 3.55 5.43
C ALA A 10 0.14 4.69 5.87
N ALA A 11 0.73 5.30 4.85
CA ALA A 11 1.48 6.55 4.94
C ALA A 11 1.58 7.22 3.56
N GLY A 12 0.85 6.68 2.58
CA GLY A 12 1.00 6.95 1.14
C GLY A 12 -0.29 7.46 0.50
N TYR A 13 -1.33 7.73 1.30
CA TYR A 13 -2.60 8.19 0.76
C TYR A 13 -2.44 9.59 0.16
N TYR A 14 -2.94 9.75 -1.07
CA TYR A 14 -2.99 11.04 -1.74
C TYR A 14 -4.44 11.35 -2.10
N ARG A 15 -4.98 12.38 -1.47
CA ARG A 15 -6.38 12.83 -1.64
C ARG A 15 -6.84 12.96 -3.10
N ARG A 16 -5.95 13.41 -3.99
CA ARG A 16 -6.24 13.60 -5.44
C ARG A 16 -5.79 12.41 -6.29
N GLY A 17 -5.52 11.28 -5.65
CA GLY A 17 -4.94 10.10 -6.25
C GLY A 17 -5.93 9.12 -6.85
N HIS A 18 -7.20 9.23 -6.45
CA HIS A 18 -8.27 8.31 -6.87
C HIS A 18 -7.95 6.84 -6.54
N ALA A 19 -7.39 6.59 -5.35
CA ALA A 19 -7.23 5.22 -4.84
C ALA A 19 -8.62 4.59 -4.65
N GLN A 20 -8.86 3.45 -5.29
CA GLN A 20 -10.17 2.79 -5.31
C GLN A 20 -10.07 1.28 -5.11
N HIS A 21 -9.16 0.62 -5.85
CA HIS A 21 -8.98 -0.82 -5.82
C HIS A 21 -7.73 -1.21 -5.03
N ALA A 22 -7.78 -2.38 -4.41
CA ALA A 22 -6.66 -3.01 -3.75
C ALA A 22 -6.64 -4.51 -4.06
N LEU A 23 -5.44 -5.08 -4.14
CA LEU A 23 -5.23 -6.52 -4.14
C LEU A 23 -4.71 -6.95 -2.77
N VAL A 24 -5.33 -7.95 -2.17
CA VAL A 24 -4.88 -8.56 -0.92
C VAL A 24 -4.26 -9.91 -1.22
N PHE A 25 -2.99 -10.09 -0.84
CA PHE A 25 -2.27 -11.34 -0.94
C PHE A 25 -2.19 -12.01 0.44
N THR A 26 -2.75 -13.21 0.53
CA THR A 26 -2.72 -14.04 1.73
C THR A 26 -1.64 -15.13 1.58
N PRO A 27 -0.53 -15.05 2.32
CA PRO A 27 0.62 -15.94 2.11
C PRO A 27 0.33 -17.41 2.45
N GLU A 28 -0.57 -17.68 3.39
CA GLU A 28 -0.89 -19.04 3.86
C GLU A 28 -1.45 -19.93 2.76
N ASN A 29 -2.20 -19.35 1.82
CA ASN A 29 -2.86 -20.07 0.72
C ASN A 29 -2.47 -19.53 -0.66
N GLN A 30 -1.48 -18.63 -0.73
CA GLN A 30 -1.01 -17.98 -1.97
C GLN A 30 -2.15 -17.34 -2.78
N ARG A 31 -3.21 -16.88 -2.10
CA ARG A 31 -4.40 -16.34 -2.75
C ARG A 31 -4.29 -14.84 -2.91
N ILE A 32 -4.65 -14.35 -4.10
CA ILE A 32 -4.88 -12.93 -4.36
C ILE A 32 -6.38 -12.69 -4.44
N THR A 33 -6.87 -11.71 -3.69
CA THR A 33 -8.28 -11.30 -3.71
C THR A 33 -8.36 -9.80 -4.01
N GLU A 34 -9.20 -9.41 -4.96
CA GLU A 34 -9.50 -8.01 -5.21
C GLU A 34 -10.50 -7.48 -4.18
N THR A 35 -10.26 -6.26 -3.69
CA THR A 35 -11.18 -5.51 -2.84
C THR A 35 -11.12 -4.01 -3.17
N TYR A 36 -11.91 -3.22 -2.46
CA TYR A 36 -12.06 -1.79 -2.64
C TYR A 36 -11.64 -1.06 -1.37
N LEU A 37 -11.18 0.18 -1.53
CA LEU A 37 -11.05 1.11 -0.41
C LEU A 37 -12.44 1.60 -0.03
N ASN A 38 -12.75 1.57 1.26
CA ASN A 38 -13.89 2.31 1.78
C ASN A 38 -13.57 3.81 1.81
N ALA A 39 -14.58 4.63 2.13
CA ALA A 39 -14.39 6.07 2.25
C ALA A 39 -13.26 6.39 3.26
N VAL A 40 -12.28 7.17 2.79
CA VAL A 40 -11.14 7.64 3.61
C VAL A 40 -11.48 9.03 4.13
N ASP A 41 -11.27 9.26 5.43
CA ASP A 41 -11.39 10.58 6.02
C ASP A 41 -10.14 11.41 5.72
N ASP A 42 -10.29 12.47 4.92
CA ASP A 42 -9.19 13.36 4.55
C ASP A 42 -8.78 14.33 5.68
N SER A 43 -9.52 14.36 6.80
CA SER A 43 -9.23 15.27 7.92
C SER A 43 -8.28 14.67 8.97
N SER A 44 -8.19 13.34 9.02
CA SER A 44 -7.33 12.60 9.95
C SER A 44 -6.04 12.15 9.27
N ILE A 45 -5.00 11.90 10.08
CA ILE A 45 -3.75 11.30 9.58
C ILE A 45 -4.03 9.86 9.15
N ASP A 46 -3.53 9.48 7.98
CA ASP A 46 -3.70 8.19 7.32
C ASP A 46 -2.83 7.09 7.93
N TYR A 47 -2.94 6.83 9.24
CA TYR A 47 -2.23 5.69 9.87
C TYR A 47 -2.64 4.35 9.26
N THR A 48 -3.90 4.23 8.87
CA THR A 48 -4.42 3.06 8.17
C THR A 48 -5.43 3.47 7.09
N LEU A 49 -5.60 2.59 6.09
CA LEU A 49 -6.61 2.72 5.05
C LEU A 49 -7.67 1.61 5.17
N PRO A 50 -8.96 1.95 5.17
CA PRO A 50 -10.03 0.97 5.32
C PRO A 50 -10.27 0.21 4.01
N LEU A 51 -10.29 -1.11 4.09
CA LEU A 51 -10.57 -2.04 2.98
C LEU A 51 -11.93 -2.70 3.18
N ALA A 52 -12.67 -2.90 2.10
CA ALA A 52 -13.93 -3.61 2.14
C ALA A 52 -13.73 -5.10 2.50
N GLY A 53 -14.59 -5.59 3.39
CA GLY A 53 -14.58 -6.98 3.87
C GLY A 53 -13.54 -7.24 4.97
N GLU A 54 -13.40 -8.53 5.30
CA GLU A 54 -12.41 -9.04 6.24
C GLU A 54 -11.28 -9.73 5.48
N HIS A 55 -10.05 -9.55 5.96
CA HIS A 55 -8.85 -10.18 5.40
C HIS A 55 -7.97 -10.67 6.55
N PRO A 56 -7.23 -11.78 6.38
CA PRO A 56 -6.31 -12.25 7.41
C PRO A 56 -5.29 -11.18 7.79
N VAL A 57 -5.06 -11.00 9.09
CA VAL A 57 -4.00 -10.11 9.60
C VAL A 57 -2.66 -10.51 8.99
N SER A 58 -1.82 -9.51 8.71
CA SER A 58 -0.52 -9.69 8.04
C SER A 58 -0.59 -10.13 6.57
N SER A 59 -1.77 -10.10 5.93
CA SER A 59 -1.86 -10.17 4.46
C SER A 59 -1.19 -8.93 3.84
N ALA A 60 -0.49 -9.11 2.73
CA ALA A 60 0.09 -8.00 1.98
C ALA A 60 -0.99 -7.31 1.13
N VAL A 61 -0.90 -5.99 0.97
CA VAL A 61 -1.86 -5.20 0.20
C VAL A 61 -1.12 -4.43 -0.89
N VAL A 62 -1.61 -4.51 -2.12
CA VAL A 62 -1.11 -3.75 -3.27
C VAL A 62 -2.19 -2.78 -3.72
N LEU A 63 -1.82 -1.50 -3.80
CA LEU A 63 -2.61 -0.45 -4.42
C LEU A 63 -1.80 0.16 -5.57
N CYS A 64 -2.47 0.66 -6.59
CA CYS A 64 -1.85 1.44 -7.66
C CYS A 64 -2.76 2.61 -8.03
N PHE A 65 -2.29 3.82 -7.76
CA PHE A 65 -3.06 5.04 -7.97
C PHE A 65 -2.10 6.22 -8.18
N ARG A 66 -2.64 7.36 -8.62
CA ARG A 66 -1.83 8.56 -8.80
C ARG A 66 -1.35 9.06 -7.43
N THR A 67 -0.05 9.29 -7.25
CA THR A 67 0.46 9.89 -6.01
C THR A 67 1.43 11.04 -6.29
N GLN A 68 1.65 11.87 -5.28
CA GLN A 68 2.77 12.81 -5.20
C GLN A 68 3.61 12.38 -4.01
N ILE A 69 4.59 11.51 -4.23
CA ILE A 69 5.27 10.81 -3.12
C ILE A 69 5.94 11.76 -2.12
N PHE A 70 6.46 12.90 -2.58
CA PHE A 70 7.16 13.88 -1.75
C PHE A 70 6.30 14.59 -0.70
N ILE A 71 4.97 14.42 -0.72
CA ILE A 71 4.07 14.91 0.32
C ILE A 71 3.51 13.78 1.21
N THR A 72 3.97 12.54 0.99
CA THR A 72 3.63 11.37 1.80
C THR A 72 4.81 10.99 2.70
N ARG A 73 4.66 9.94 3.50
CA ARG A 73 5.75 9.36 4.31
C ARG A 73 6.07 7.92 3.88
N SER A 74 5.82 7.60 2.61
CA SER A 74 6.11 6.28 2.06
C SER A 74 7.61 6.12 1.80
N ASP A 75 8.13 4.93 2.07
CA ASP A 75 9.43 4.51 1.56
C ASP A 75 9.37 4.31 0.04
N VAL A 76 10.50 4.55 -0.62
CA VAL A 76 10.74 4.29 -2.04
C VAL A 76 11.77 3.17 -2.15
N VAL A 77 11.35 2.02 -2.66
CA VAL A 77 12.23 0.87 -2.89
C VAL A 77 12.46 0.72 -4.38
N LEU A 78 13.73 0.80 -4.81
CA LEU A 78 14.13 0.59 -6.19
C LEU A 78 14.38 -0.89 -6.43
N VAL A 79 13.66 -1.47 -7.39
CA VAL A 79 13.77 -2.88 -7.77
C VAL A 79 14.22 -2.99 -9.22
N SER A 80 15.38 -3.61 -9.46
CA SER A 80 15.89 -3.91 -10.81
C SER A 80 15.59 -5.35 -11.22
N GLY A 81 15.93 -5.72 -12.46
CA GLY A 81 15.92 -7.12 -12.91
C GLY A 81 14.54 -7.75 -13.15
N ILE A 82 13.44 -7.03 -12.91
CA ILE A 82 12.05 -7.48 -13.17
C ILE A 82 11.89 -8.03 -14.60
N HIS A 83 12.45 -7.35 -15.61
CA HIS A 83 12.36 -7.76 -17.01
C HIS A 83 13.12 -9.06 -17.34
N HIS A 84 14.07 -9.47 -16.49
CA HIS A 84 14.85 -10.70 -16.65
C HIS A 84 14.35 -11.84 -15.73
N GLY A 85 13.33 -11.59 -14.91
CA GLY A 85 12.86 -12.55 -13.90
C GLY A 85 13.77 -12.66 -12.68
N GLU A 86 14.69 -11.71 -12.48
CA GLU A 86 15.66 -11.69 -11.38
C GLU A 86 15.48 -10.40 -10.55
N PRO A 87 14.37 -10.25 -9.80
CA PRO A 87 14.11 -9.03 -9.05
C PRO A 87 15.11 -8.83 -7.91
N GLU A 88 15.72 -7.66 -7.83
CA GLU A 88 16.71 -7.29 -6.80
C GLU A 88 16.43 -5.89 -6.25
N ILE A 89 16.49 -5.74 -4.92
CA ILE A 89 16.42 -4.42 -4.26
C ILE A 89 17.79 -3.77 -4.38
N VAL A 90 17.86 -2.65 -5.10
CA VAL A 90 19.12 -1.92 -5.36
C VAL A 90 19.21 -0.58 -4.64
N GLY A 91 18.14 -0.15 -3.96
CA GLY A 91 18.13 1.10 -3.20
C GLY A 91 16.85 1.27 -2.39
N ARG A 92 16.97 1.95 -1.26
CA ARG A 92 15.87 2.30 -0.36
C ARG A 92 16.02 3.77 0.03
N TYR A 93 14.92 4.52 -0.09
CA TYR A 93 14.88 5.95 0.18
C TYR A 93 13.60 6.30 0.93
N ASP A 94 13.60 7.41 1.66
CA ASP A 94 12.37 8.04 2.13
C ASP A 94 11.68 8.82 1.01
N SER A 95 10.50 9.37 1.30
CA SER A 95 9.71 10.16 0.34
C SER A 95 10.38 11.48 -0.10
N LEU A 96 11.41 11.95 0.61
CA LEU A 96 12.15 13.17 0.31
C LEU A 96 13.46 12.89 -0.44
N GLY A 97 13.77 11.62 -0.73
CA GLY A 97 14.94 11.19 -1.48
C GLY A 97 16.19 10.98 -0.61
N ASN A 98 16.07 10.93 0.71
CA ASN A 98 17.19 10.55 1.57
C ASN A 98 17.34 9.03 1.56
N PRO A 99 18.58 8.49 1.49
CA PRO A 99 18.79 7.05 1.57
C PRO A 99 18.38 6.54 2.96
N LEU A 100 17.72 5.39 2.99
CA LEU A 100 17.46 4.66 4.22
C LEU A 100 18.66 3.72 4.45
N GLU A 101 19.42 3.96 5.51
CA GLU A 101 20.51 3.07 5.90
C GLU A 101 19.96 1.69 6.29
N ALA A 102 20.79 0.66 6.06
CA ALA A 102 20.48 -0.74 6.37
C ALA A 102 20.68 -1.05 7.86
#